data_AF-A0AAE6EMX1-F1
#
_entry.id   AF-A0AAE6EMX1-F1
#
_cell.length_a   1.000
_cell.length_b   1.000
_cell.length_c   1.000
_cell.angle_alpha   90.00
_cell.angle_beta   90.00
_cell.angle_gamma   90.00
#
_symmetry.space_group_name_H-M   'P 1'
#
loop_
_entity.id
_entity.type
_entity.pdbx_description
1 polymer ?
#
loop_
_entity_poly.entity_id
_entity_poly.type
_entity_poly.pdbx_seq_one_letter_code
_entity_poly.pdbx_strand_id
1 'polypeptide(L)'
;MASTPVLEEDTLFLACTRPAMIAGVTMEAMGINIMLTTVLYITAGSIAYALVGVIFHLVFRALVKHDHNMFRILLAWVGTRGRSRNAAYWGGATLSPLKLVRRYDERDLSLA
;
A
#
# COMPACT_ATOMS: atom_id res chain seq x y z
N MET A 1 17.03 -34.35 -19.48
CA MET A 1 17.04 -32.92 -19.11
C MET A 1 15.65 -32.40 -19.43
N ALA A 2 14.89 -31.98 -18.40
CA ALA A 2 13.54 -31.46 -18.61
C ALA A 2 13.63 -30.14 -19.41
N SER A 3 12.85 -30.03 -20.49
CA SER A 3 12.74 -28.82 -21.29
C SER A 3 12.18 -27.71 -20.42
N THR A 4 12.90 -26.60 -20.29
CA THR A 4 12.43 -25.40 -19.59
C THR A 4 11.12 -24.95 -20.25
N PRO A 5 10.00 -24.83 -19.50
CA PRO A 5 8.75 -24.40 -20.09
C PRO A 5 8.92 -22.98 -20.65
N VAL A 6 8.52 -22.79 -21.91
CA VAL A 6 8.49 -21.47 -22.55
C VAL A 6 7.35 -20.69 -21.91
N LEU A 7 7.66 -19.57 -21.27
CA LEU A 7 6.65 -18.71 -20.65
C LEU A 7 5.83 -18.01 -21.74
N GLU A 8 4.52 -18.16 -21.68
CA GLU A 8 3.59 -17.42 -22.53
C GLU A 8 3.46 -15.99 -21.96
N GLU A 9 3.97 -15.01 -22.70
CA GLU A 9 3.98 -13.61 -22.29
C GLU A 9 2.87 -12.83 -23.02
N ASP A 10 1.85 -12.41 -22.28
CA ASP A 10 0.82 -11.50 -22.78
C ASP A 10 1.17 -10.03 -22.46
N THR A 11 0.87 -9.13 -23.39
CA THR A 11 1.07 -7.69 -23.18
C THR A 11 0.08 -7.15 -22.14
N LEU A 12 0.59 -6.80 -20.96
CA LEU A 12 -0.24 -6.21 -19.90
C LEU A 12 -0.42 -4.70 -20.13
N PHE A 13 -1.67 -4.27 -20.34
CA PHE A 13 -2.00 -2.85 -20.38
C PHE A 13 -1.95 -2.26 -18.96
N LEU A 14 -0.85 -1.59 -18.61
CA LEU A 14 -0.63 -1.00 -17.29
C LEU A 14 -1.75 -0.05 -16.84
N ALA A 15 -2.41 0.63 -17.78
CA ALA A 15 -3.54 1.51 -17.50
C ALA A 15 -4.75 0.77 -16.91
N CYS A 16 -4.94 -0.50 -17.28
CA CYS A 16 -6.06 -1.34 -16.84
C CYS A 16 -5.80 -2.02 -15.49
N THR A 17 -4.55 -2.08 -15.03
CA THR A 17 -4.14 -2.79 -13.81
C THR A 17 -3.65 -1.87 -12.69
N ARG A 18 -3.31 -0.62 -13.02
CA ARG A 18 -2.95 0.39 -12.01
C ARG A 18 -4.19 0.80 -11.20
N PRO A 19 -4.04 1.09 -9.90
CA PRO A 19 -5.12 1.64 -9.10
C PRO A 19 -5.57 3.00 -9.65
N ALA A 20 -6.81 3.38 -9.35
CA ALA A 20 -7.32 4.69 -9.71
C ALA A 20 -6.44 5.80 -9.11
N MET A 21 -6.04 6.76 -9.95
CA MET A 21 -5.16 7.87 -9.56
C MET A 21 -5.75 9.22 -9.97
N ILE A 22 -5.62 10.20 -9.08
CA ILE A 22 -5.99 11.61 -9.31
C ILE A 22 -4.71 12.44 -9.24
N ALA A 23 -4.43 13.23 -10.29
CA ALA A 23 -3.25 14.10 -10.37
C ALA A 23 -1.90 13.37 -10.15
N GLY A 24 -1.83 12.07 -10.47
CA GLY A 24 -0.63 11.26 -10.30
C GLY A 24 -0.42 10.69 -8.89
N VAL A 25 -1.42 10.75 -8.03
CA VAL A 25 -1.45 10.13 -6.69
C VAL A 25 -2.63 9.16 -6.62
N THR A 26 -2.51 8.06 -5.86
CA THR A 26 -3.60 7.10 -5.69
C THR A 26 -4.80 7.72 -4.97
N MET A 27 -6.00 7.19 -5.20
CA MET A 27 -7.23 7.61 -4.50
C MET A 27 -7.07 7.61 -2.97
N GLU A 28 -6.39 6.60 -2.43
CA GLU A 28 -6.16 6.44 -0.98
C GLU A 28 -5.31 7.57 -0.42
N ALA A 29 -4.18 7.86 -1.08
CA ALA A 29 -3.28 8.93 -0.67
C ALA A 29 -3.91 10.31 -0.84
N MET A 30 -4.71 10.51 -1.89
CA MET A 30 -5.48 11.74 -2.05
C MET A 30 -6.50 11.93 -0.91
N GLY A 31 -7.22 10.86 -0.54
CA GLY A 31 -8.18 10.89 0.57
C GLY A 31 -7.51 11.23 1.90
N ILE A 32 -6.35 10.61 2.20
CA ILE A 32 -5.56 10.91 3.41
C ILE A 32 -5.09 12.36 3.39
N ASN A 33 -4.61 12.86 2.25
CA ASN A 33 -4.15 14.24 2.14
C ASN A 33 -5.29 15.22 2.42
N ILE A 34 -6.41 15.10 1.72
CA ILE A 34 -7.57 15.99 1.89
C ILE A 34 -8.07 15.96 3.32
N MET A 35 -8.17 14.78 3.93
CA MET A 35 -8.60 14.64 5.33
C MET A 35 -7.63 15.37 6.28
N LEU A 36 -6.33 15.12 6.15
CA LEU A 36 -5.30 15.75 6.98
C LEU A 36 -5.31 17.28 6.82
N THR A 37 -5.36 17.75 5.59
CA THR A 37 -5.29 19.19 5.28
C THR A 37 -6.51 19.93 5.75
N THR A 38 -7.69 19.29 5.63
CA THR A 38 -8.94 19.87 6.13
C THR A 38 -8.92 19.98 7.65
N VAL A 39 -8.42 18.94 8.35
CA VAL A 39 -8.28 18.99 9.81
C VAL A 39 -7.32 20.10 10.24
N LEU A 40 -6.15 20.21 9.59
CA LEU A 40 -5.17 21.26 9.90
C LEU A 40 -5.71 22.66 9.61
N TYR A 41 -6.40 22.83 8.48
CA TYR A 41 -7.03 24.10 8.10
C TYR A 41 -8.07 24.55 9.13
N ILE A 42 -8.97 23.65 9.54
CA ILE A 42 -10.02 23.96 10.52
C ILE A 42 -9.41 24.25 11.90
N THR A 43 -8.48 23.41 12.36
CA THR A 43 -7.90 23.54 13.70
C THR A 43 -7.03 24.78 13.87
N ALA A 44 -6.32 25.18 12.82
CA ALA A 44 -5.51 26.40 12.84
C ALA A 44 -6.30 27.68 12.50
N GLY A 45 -7.48 27.55 11.87
CA GLY A 45 -8.32 28.69 11.48
C GLY A 45 -7.68 29.61 10.42
N SER A 46 -6.67 29.14 9.69
CA SER A 46 -5.93 29.94 8.72
C SER A 46 -5.76 29.21 7.39
N ILE A 47 -6.01 29.93 6.28
CA ILE A 47 -5.87 29.42 4.91
C ILE A 47 -4.44 28.99 4.57
N ALA A 48 -3.44 29.54 5.27
CA ALA A 48 -2.04 29.16 5.07
C ALA A 48 -1.81 27.65 5.29
N TYR A 49 -2.59 27.01 6.17
CA TYR A 49 -2.48 25.58 6.44
C TYR A 49 -3.00 24.70 5.30
N ALA A 50 -3.74 25.25 4.34
CA ALA A 50 -4.09 24.52 3.12
C ALA A 50 -2.84 24.23 2.26
N LEU A 51 -1.80 25.08 2.33
CA LEU A 51 -0.54 24.89 1.58
C LEU A 51 0.23 23.63 2.02
N VAL A 52 0.06 23.23 3.29
CA VAL A 52 0.62 21.97 3.81
C VAL A 52 0.17 20.79 2.95
N GLY A 53 -1.07 20.83 2.45
CA GLY A 53 -1.61 19.80 1.55
C GLY A 53 -0.91 19.69 0.22
N VAL A 54 -0.47 20.82 -0.33
CA VAL A 54 0.29 20.84 -1.58
C VAL A 54 1.64 20.16 -1.37
N ILE A 55 2.32 20.46 -0.25
CA ILE A 55 3.59 19.83 0.10
C ILE A 55 3.43 18.32 0.26
N PHE A 56 2.44 17.87 1.04
CA PHE A 56 2.16 16.43 1.20
C PHE A 56 1.77 15.77 -0.11
N HIS A 57 1.01 16.45 -0.98
CA HIS A 57 0.64 15.92 -2.29
C HIS A 57 1.87 15.62 -3.16
N LEU A 58 2.86 16.53 -3.17
CA LEU A 58 4.11 16.34 -3.91
C LEU A 58 4.92 15.16 -3.38
N VAL A 59 4.97 15.00 -2.05
CA VAL A 59 5.63 13.85 -1.42
C VAL A 59 4.91 12.54 -1.80
N PHE A 60 3.58 12.50 -1.72
CA PHE A 60 2.81 11.33 -2.13
C PHE A 60 3.00 11.01 -3.61
N ARG A 61 3.08 12.02 -4.48
CA ARG A 61 3.37 11.82 -5.90
C ARG A 61 4.76 11.23 -6.15
N ALA A 62 5.77 11.67 -5.39
CA ALA A 62 7.12 11.08 -5.46
C ALA A 62 7.12 9.62 -4.99
N LEU A 63 6.36 9.31 -3.94
CA LEU A 63 6.22 7.97 -3.39
C LEU A 63 5.49 7.00 -4.35
N VAL A 64 4.36 7.41 -4.91
CA VAL A 64 3.57 6.61 -5.87
C VAL A 64 4.36 6.30 -7.15
N LYS A 65 5.30 7.19 -7.54
CA LYS A 65 6.19 6.95 -8.68
C LYS A 65 7.06 5.70 -8.52
N HIS A 66 7.42 5.35 -7.29
CA HIS A 66 8.20 4.14 -7.00
C HIS A 66 7.33 2.89 -6.99
N ASP A 67 6.18 2.94 -6.30
CA ASP A 67 5.21 1.84 -6.26
C ASP A 67 3.78 2.39 -6.17
N HIS A 68 3.00 2.12 -7.22
CA HIS A 68 1.60 2.52 -7.32
C HIS A 68 0.70 1.87 -6.26
N ASN A 69 1.09 0.71 -5.72
CA ASN A 69 0.30 -0.05 -4.74
C ASN A 69 0.70 0.21 -3.28
N MET A 70 1.72 1.04 -3.04
CA MET A 70 2.28 1.24 -1.70
C MET A 70 1.25 1.70 -0.67
N PHE A 71 0.36 2.63 -1.01
CA PHE A 71 -0.66 3.14 -0.08
C PHE A 71 -1.72 2.09 0.25
N ARG A 72 -2.09 1.24 -0.71
CA ARG A 72 -2.99 0.10 -0.49
C ARG A 72 -2.37 -0.91 0.45
N ILE A 73 -1.09 -1.23 0.25
CA ILE A 73 -0.33 -2.14 1.13
C ILE A 73 -0.21 -1.53 2.53
N LEU A 74 0.09 -0.23 2.62
CA LEU A 74 0.16 0.49 3.90
C LEU A 74 -1.16 0.43 4.66
N LEU A 75 -2.29 0.72 4.00
CA LEU A 75 -3.61 0.65 4.62
C LEU A 75 -3.99 -0.78 5.04
N ALA A 76 -3.67 -1.79 4.21
CA ALA A 76 -3.85 -3.19 4.57
C ALA A 76 -3.00 -3.57 5.79
N TRP A 77 -1.75 -3.11 5.86
CA TRP A 77 -0.88 -3.30 7.01
C TRP A 77 -1.45 -2.63 8.26
N VAL A 78 -1.90 -1.37 8.17
CA VAL A 78 -2.53 -0.64 9.29
C VAL A 78 -3.76 -1.41 9.76
N GLY A 79 -4.61 -1.85 8.84
CA GLY A 79 -5.85 -2.56 9.14
C GLY A 79 -5.65 -3.92 9.81
N THR A 80 -4.48 -4.55 9.61
CA THR A 80 -4.14 -5.87 10.13
C THR A 80 -3.10 -5.78 11.25
N ARG A 81 -1.81 -5.70 10.89
CA ARG A 81 -0.69 -5.72 11.83
C ARG A 81 -0.54 -4.42 12.62
N GLY A 82 -0.80 -3.27 12.00
CA GLY A 82 -0.65 -1.96 12.65
C GLY A 82 -1.62 -1.71 13.80
N ARG A 83 -2.78 -2.37 13.81
CA ARG A 83 -3.74 -2.33 14.93
C ARG A 83 -3.33 -3.20 16.13
N SER A 84 -2.40 -4.13 15.95
CA SER A 84 -1.97 -5.02 17.04
C SER A 84 -1.02 -4.28 17.97
N ARG A 85 -1.54 -3.82 19.12
CA ARG A 85 -0.78 -3.07 20.14
C ARG A 85 0.12 -3.95 21.02
N ASN A 86 -0.16 -5.25 21.07
CA ASN A 86 0.55 -6.23 21.89
C ASN A 86 1.41 -7.18 21.05
N ALA A 87 1.60 -6.89 19.76
CA ALA A 87 2.41 -7.73 18.87
C ALA A 87 3.83 -7.97 19.37
N ALA A 88 4.43 -6.99 20.06
CA ALA A 88 5.76 -7.13 20.66
C ALA A 88 5.79 -8.11 21.83
N TYR A 89 4.73 -8.15 22.65
CA TYR A 89 4.61 -9.09 23.76
C TYR A 89 4.39 -10.53 23.27
N TRP A 90 3.59 -10.70 22.22
CA TRP A 90 3.24 -12.02 21.67
C TRP A 90 4.16 -12.49 20.53
N GLY A 91 5.12 -11.68 20.07
CA GLY A 91 6.00 -12.00 18.95
C GLY A 91 5.32 -11.99 17.58
N GLY A 92 4.08 -11.52 17.46
CA GLY A 92 3.32 -11.49 16.21
C GLY A 92 1.97 -10.78 16.33
N ALA A 93 1.39 -10.41 15.19
CA ALA A 93 0.06 -9.78 15.17
C ALA A 93 -1.10 -10.76 15.43
N THR A 94 -0.85 -12.07 15.31
CA THR A 94 -1.82 -13.13 15.58
C THR A 94 -1.62 -13.67 16.99
N LEU A 95 -2.73 -13.87 17.71
CA LEU A 95 -2.77 -14.51 19.02
C LEU A 95 -3.01 -16.02 18.93
N SER A 96 -3.05 -16.56 17.70
CA SER A 96 -3.26 -18.00 17.52
C SER A 96 -2.09 -18.78 18.15
N PRO A 97 -2.36 -19.79 18.98
CA PRO A 97 -1.33 -20.68 19.50
C PRO A 97 -0.73 -21.59 18.41
N LEU A 98 -1.35 -21.60 17.22
CA LEU A 98 -0.86 -22.35 16.07
C LEU A 98 0.34 -21.62 15.46
N LYS A 99 1.42 -22.37 15.22
CA LYS A 99 2.57 -21.87 14.48
C LYS A 99 2.11 -21.37 13.11
N LEU A 100 2.48 -20.15 12.74
CA LEU A 100 2.23 -19.61 11.42
C LEU A 100 3.09 -20.40 10.41
N VAL A 101 2.51 -21.42 9.78
CA VAL A 101 3.16 -22.18 8.72
C VAL A 101 2.72 -21.59 7.38
N ARG A 102 3.64 -20.91 6.69
CA ARG A 102 3.46 -20.67 5.26
C ARG A 102 3.76 -21.97 4.53
N ARG A 103 2.73 -22.62 4.00
CA ARG A 103 2.91 -23.70 3.03
C ARG A 103 3.18 -23.07 1.69
N TYR A 104 4.45 -22.99 1.31
CA TYR A 104 4.82 -22.76 -0.08
C TYR A 104 4.74 -24.11 -0.79
N ASP A 105 4.03 -24.13 -1.90
CA ASP A 105 4.00 -25.25 -2.83
C ASP A 105 5.01 -25.00 -3.96
N GLU A 106 5.56 -26.06 -4.55
CA GLU A 106 6.42 -25.96 -5.74
C GLU A 106 5.66 -25.29 -6.90
N ARG A 107 4.32 -25.48 -6.92
CA ARG A 107 3.39 -24.80 -7.82
C ARG A 107 3.35 -23.28 -7.61
N ASP A 108 3.50 -22.80 -6.38
CA ASP A 108 3.48 -21.36 -6.07
C ASP A 108 4.74 -20.64 -6.58
N LEU A 109 5.82 -21.40 -6.81
CA LEU A 109 7.12 -20.91 -7.25
C LEU A 109 7.39 -21.22 -8.73
N SER A 110 6.41 -21.79 -9.46
CA SER A 110 6.58 -22.26 -10.83
C SER A 110 7.77 -23.22 -11.02
N LEU A 111 8.10 -24.00 -9.98
CA LEU A 111 9.20 -24.97 -9.97
C LEU A 111 8.74 -26.42 -10.24
N ALA A 112 7.43 -26.65 -10.34
CA ALA A 112 6.79 -27.94 -10.60
C ALA A 112 6.34 -28.12 -12.05
#